data_AF-A0A413H293-F1
#
_entry.id   AF-A0A413H293-F1
#
_cell.length_a   1.000
_cell.length_b   1.000
_cell.length_c   1.000
_cell.angle_alpha   90.00
_cell.angle_beta   90.00
_cell.angle_gamma   90.00
#
_symmetry.space_group_name_H-M   'P 1'
#
loop_
_entity.id
_entity.type
_entity.pdbx_description
1 polymer ?
#
loop_
_entity_poly.entity_id
_entity_poly.type
_entity_poly.pdbx_seq_one_letter_code
_entity_poly.pdbx_strand_id
1 'polypeptide(L)' 'METIIRKQASFRLREDLLQVLQREAPKANRSLNNFVESTLMDAMYSEPNEETLAAMKEAESGIELETLELDSFKDYVKSL' A
#
# COMPACT_ATOMS: atom_id res chain seq x y z
N MET A 1 10.10 -15.96 2.87
CA MET A 1 9.78 -14.93 1.85
C MET A 1 9.62 -15.64 0.53
N GLU A 2 8.40 -15.75 0.02
CA GLU A 2 8.19 -16.23 -1.34
C GLU A 2 8.88 -15.28 -2.33
N THR A 3 9.65 -15.85 -3.25
CA THR A 3 10.29 -15.07 -4.30
C THR A 3 9.25 -14.69 -5.34
N ILE A 4 8.98 -13.38 -5.48
CA ILE A 4 8.07 -12.86 -6.51
C ILE A 4 8.65 -13.18 -7.89
N ILE A 5 7.96 -14.04 -8.66
CA ILE A 5 8.32 -14.38 -10.04
C ILE A 5 7.90 -13.24 -10.95
N ARG A 6 8.87 -12.55 -11.55
CA ARG A 6 8.61 -11.47 -12.53
C ARG A 6 8.68 -12.02 -13.95
N LYS A 7 7.70 -11.65 -14.78
CA LYS A 7 7.68 -11.95 -16.22
C LYS A 7 7.86 -10.66 -17.01
N GLN A 8 8.69 -10.72 -18.05
CA GLN A 8 8.86 -9.57 -18.95
C GLN A 8 7.59 -9.37 -19.78
N ALA A 9 7.07 -8.15 -19.76
CA ALA A 9 5.96 -7.70 -20.59
C ALA A 9 6.36 -6.41 -21.32
N SER A 10 5.85 -6.22 -22.54
CA SER A 10 6.08 -5.02 -23.33
C SER A 10 4.78 -4.26 -23.53
N PHE A 11 4.77 -2.99 -23.17
CA PHE A 11 3.63 -2.10 -23.33
C PHE A 11 4.01 -0.96 -24.27
N ARG A 12 3.11 -0.60 -25.18
CA ARG A 12 3.22 0.65 -25.92
C ARG A 12 2.54 1.75 -25.11
N LEU A 13 3.34 2.60 -24.48
CA LEU A 13 2.87 3.77 -23.76
C LEU A 13 2.96 5.00 -24.67
N ARG A 14 2.15 6.02 -24.37
CA ARG A 14 2.34 7.34 -24.98
C ARG A 14 3.69 7.90 -24.55
N GLU A 15 4.34 8.64 -25.45
CA GLU A 15 5.65 9.23 -25.20
C GLU A 15 5.63 10.24 -24.05
N ASP A 16 4.59 11.07 -23.97
CA ASP A 16 4.39 12.05 -22.90
C ASP A 16 4.31 11.39 -21.52
N LEU A 17 3.59 10.28 -21.42
CA LEU A 17 3.49 9.49 -20.20
C LEU A 17 4.85 8.90 -19.82
N LEU A 18 5.60 8.35 -20.78
CA LEU A 18 6.92 7.79 -20.52
C LEU A 18 7.89 8.86 -19.96
N GLN A 19 7.85 10.08 -20.48
CA GLN A 19 8.64 11.20 -19.97
C GLN A 19 8.26 11.59 -18.54
N VAL A 20 6.96 11.58 -18.22
CA VAL A 20 6.48 11.83 -16.85
C VAL A 20 6.98 10.72 -15.91
N LEU A 21 6.80 9.45 -16.26
CA LEU A 21 7.23 8.32 -15.45
C LEU A 21 8.74 8.34 -15.18
N GLN A 22 9.57 8.69 -16.18
CA GLN A 22 11.02 8.81 -16.03
C GLN A 22 11.44 9.94 -15.07
N ARG A 23 10.65 11.02 -14.99
CA ARG A 23 10.91 12.14 -14.08
C ARG A 23 10.43 11.87 -12.66
N GLU A 24 9.35 11.12 -12.48
CA GLU A 24 8.79 10.82 -11.16
C GLU A 24 9.50 9.66 -10.46
N ALA A 25 9.95 8.63 -11.20
CA ALA A 25 10.61 7.47 -10.61
C ALA A 25 11.83 7.82 -9.72
N PRO A 26 12.76 8.73 -10.12
CA PRO A 26 13.85 9.14 -9.26
C PRO A 26 13.41 9.91 -8.01
N LYS A 27 12.32 10.70 -8.09
CA LYS A 27 11.77 11.41 -6.93
C LYS A 27 11.22 10.44 -5.88
N ALA A 28 10.73 9.29 -6.33
CA ALA A 28 10.30 8.19 -5.47
C ALA A 28 11.46 7.25 -5.04
N ASN A 29 12.72 7.55 -5.42
CA ASN A 29 13.89 6.69 -5.21
C ASN A 29 13.72 5.26 -5.78
N ARG A 30 13.06 5.14 -6.94
CA ARG A 30 12.76 3.86 -7.59
C ARG A 30 13.29 3.81 -9.02
N SER A 31 13.62 2.61 -9.49
CA SER A 31 13.84 2.40 -10.93
C SER A 31 12.54 2.56 -11.70
N LEU A 32 12.60 2.90 -12.99
CA LEU A 32 11.40 3.07 -13.81
C LEU A 32 10.49 1.82 -13.78
N ASN A 33 11.07 0.63 -13.89
CA ASN A 33 10.32 -0.62 -13.86
C ASN A 33 9.63 -0.83 -12.51
N ASN A 34 10.32 -0.59 -11.39
CA ASN A 34 9.74 -0.75 -10.06
C ASN A 34 8.67 0.32 -9.77
N PHE A 35 8.87 1.54 -10.26
CA PHE A 35 7.90 2.62 -10.16
C PHE A 35 6.62 2.30 -10.94
N VAL A 36 6.75 1.81 -12.17
CA VAL A 36 5.59 1.38 -12.98
C VAL A 36 4.88 0.18 -12.36
N GLU A 37 5.62 -0.85 -11.93
CA GLU A 37 5.06 -2.04 -11.28
C GLU A 37 4.24 -1.65 -10.04
N SER A 38 4.82 -0.86 -9.12
CA SER A 38 4.12 -0.41 -7.92
C SER A 38 2.91 0.48 -8.22
N THR A 39 3.03 1.44 -9.16
CA THR A 39 1.90 2.29 -9.54
C THR A 39 0.74 1.48 -10.12
N LEU A 40 1.04 0.46 -10.93
CA LEU A 40 0.01 -0.44 -11.48
C LEU A 40 -0.59 -1.34 -10.40
N MET A 41 0.22 -1.82 -9.46
CA MET A 41 -0.26 -2.57 -8.30
C MET A 41 -1.24 -1.71 -7.50
N ASP A 42 -0.86 -0.48 -7.14
CA ASP A 42 -1.70 0.43 -6.36
C ASP A 42 -3.01 0.78 -7.08
N ALA A 43 -2.98 0.87 -8.43
CA ALA A 43 -4.17 1.15 -9.23
C ALA A 43 -5.10 -0.07 -9.37
N MET A 44 -4.55 -1.29 -9.34
CA MET A 44 -5.30 -2.52 -9.64
C MET A 44 -5.68 -3.33 -8.41
N TYR A 45 -4.90 -3.24 -7.34
CA TYR A 45 -5.16 -3.92 -6.09
C TYR A 45 -5.81 -2.93 -5.12
N SER A 46 -7.13 -3.05 -4.98
CA SER A 46 -7.91 -2.37 -3.94
C SER A 46 -8.29 -3.32 -2.78
N GLU A 47 -7.93 -4.60 -2.87
CA GLU A 47 -8.24 -5.58 -1.84
C GLU A 47 -7.22 -5.47 -0.69
N PRO A 48 -7.67 -5.45 0.57
CA PRO A 48 -6.77 -5.49 1.72
C PRO A 48 -5.92 -6.76 1.69
N ASN A 49 -4.64 -6.66 2.04
CA ASN A 49 -3.77 -7.83 2.15
C ASN A 49 -4.23 -8.77 3.29
N GLU A 50 -3.67 -9.98 3.35
CA GLU A 50 -4.07 -10.98 4.35
C GLU A 50 -3.98 -10.46 5.79
N GLU A 51 -2.94 -9.69 6.10
CA GLU A 51 -2.73 -9.05 7.41
C GLU A 51 -3.85 -8.05 7.73
N THR A 52 -4.22 -7.20 6.76
CA THR A 52 -5.29 -6.21 6.93
C THR A 52 -6.65 -6.90 7.07
N LEU A 53 -6.91 -7.94 6.27
CA LEU A 53 -8.13 -8.74 6.40
C LEU A 53 -8.22 -9.45 7.75
N ALA A 54 -7.10 -9.95 8.28
CA ALA A 54 -7.05 -10.56 9.60
C ALA A 54 -7.37 -9.54 10.70
N ALA A 55 -6.74 -8.36 10.67
CA ALA A 55 -7.01 -7.28 11.61
C ALA A 55 -8.46 -6.79 11.55
N MET A 56 -9.06 -6.71 10.35
CA MET A 56 -10.48 -6.38 10.20
C MET A 56 -11.38 -7.44 10.85
N LYS A 57 -11.12 -8.73 10.63
CA LYS A 57 -11.90 -9.83 11.23
C LYS A 57 -11.75 -9.86 12.75
N GLU A 58 -10.56 -9.58 13.26
CA GLU A 58 -10.29 -9.47 14.69
C GLU A 58 -11.12 -8.34 15.30
N ALA A 59 -11.09 -7.15 14.70
CA ALA A 59 -11.90 -6.01 15.15
C ALA A 59 -13.41 -6.30 15.09
N GLU A 60 -13.88 -6.95 14.02
CA GLU A 60 -15.28 -7.37 13.86
C GLU A 60 -15.70 -8.44 14.89
N SER A 61 -14.77 -9.28 15.36
CA SER A 61 -15.04 -10.33 16.34
C SER A 61 -15.44 -9.79 17.71
N GLY A 62 -14.99 -8.57 18.05
CA GLY A 62 -15.25 -7.92 19.32
C GLY A 62 -14.50 -8.54 20.52
N ILE A 63 -13.58 -9.48 20.30
CA ILE A 63 -12.95 -10.27 21.37
C ILE A 63 -11.84 -9.49 22.08
N GLU A 64 -10.98 -8.78 21.34
CA GLU A 64 -9.83 -8.03 21.88
C GLU A 64 -10.04 -6.51 21.85
N LEU A 65 -11.30 -6.05 21.97
CA LEU A 65 -11.61 -4.62 21.97
C LEU A 65 -11.51 -4.00 23.37
N GLU A 66 -10.94 -2.80 23.45
CA GLU A 66 -10.95 -1.95 24.64
C GLU A 66 -11.96 -0.80 24.51
N THR A 67 -12.46 -0.29 25.64
CA THR A 67 -13.35 0.89 25.63
C THR A 67 -12.51 2.16 25.59
N LEU A 68 -12.71 2.99 24.56
CA LEU A 68 -12.04 4.27 24.43
C LEU A 68 -12.86 5.39 25.08
N GLU A 69 -12.35 5.97 26.17
CA GLU A 69 -12.91 7.19 26.75
C GLU A 69 -12.43 8.44 26.00
N LEU A 70 -13.36 9.09 25.28
CA LEU A 70 -13.06 10.23 24.41
C LEU A 70 -12.68 11.50 25.19
N ASP A 71 -13.17 11.65 26.42
CA ASP A 71 -12.87 12.81 27.28
C ASP A 71 -11.37 12.88 27.65
N SER A 72 -10.71 11.71 27.69
CA SER A 72 -9.27 11.56 27.96
C SER A 72 -8.45 11.16 26.72
N PHE A 73 -8.95 11.41 25.51
CA PHE A 73 -8.32 10.97 24.26
C PHE A 73 -6.83 11.35 24.14
N LYS A 74 -6.44 12.55 24.62
CA LYS A 74 -5.04 12.99 24.61
C LYS A 74 -4.12 12.11 25.44
N ASP A 75 -4.60 11.57 26.55
CA ASP A 75 -3.80 10.72 27.42
C ASP A 75 -3.72 9.30 26.89
N TYR A 76 -4.80 8.80 26.26
CA TYR A 76 -4.76 7.56 25.49
C TYR A 76 -3.70 7.61 24.38
N VAL A 77 -3.68 8.67 23.55
CA VAL A 77 -2.68 8.81 22.47
C VAL A 77 -1.24 8.86 23.02
N LYS A 78 -1.02 9.38 24.24
CA LYS A 78 0.32 9.35 24.86
C LYS A 78 0.74 7.95 25.33
N SER A 79 -0.21 7.05 25.53
CA SER A 79 0.05 5.69 26.01
C SER A 79 0.27 4.65 24.89
N LEU A 80 -0.07 5.01 23.64
CA LEU A 80 0.26 4.26 22.43
C LEU A 80 1.75 4.40 22.08
#